data_AF-A0A1H9VGT8-F1
#
_entry.id   AF-A0A1H9VGT8-F1
#
_cell.length_a   1.000
_cell.length_b   1.000
_cell.length_c   1.000
_cell.angle_alpha   90.00
_cell.angle_beta   90.00
_cell.angle_gamma   90.00
#
_symmetry.space_group_name_H-M   'P 1'
#
loop_
_entity.id
_entity.type
_entity.pdbx_description
1 polymer ?
#
loop_
_entity_poly.entity_id
_entity_poly.type
_entity_poly.pdbx_seq_one_letter_code
_entity_poly.pdbx_strand_id
1 'polypeptide(L)'
;MALTWIDAAFLAVLALSMLAGFVRGFVREALGLAAWVIALMVARVLAEPVAELMSGFIDSFDARLVLAFALVIFAVILLCGIVIRLVHAAVEWVGMGLLNRFAGAAFGIARGAVILLVVTVLIMLTPLSELQAWQQATLRPTFIELRNYAINRLDQWGGELPEAPSTLNNITLPDLRQGREL
;
A
#
# COMPACT_ATOMS: atom_id res chain seq x y z
N MET A 1 0.44 -0.48 -35.92
CA MET A 1 0.76 -0.44 -34.48
C MET A 1 0.40 -1.80 -33.91
N ALA A 2 1.39 -2.60 -33.50
CA ALA A 2 1.14 -3.93 -32.94
C ALA A 2 1.03 -3.81 -31.42
N LEU A 3 -0.03 -4.39 -30.84
CA LEU A 3 -0.17 -4.50 -29.39
C LEU A 3 0.99 -5.36 -28.87
N THR A 4 1.81 -4.83 -27.98
CA THR A 4 2.90 -5.62 -27.39
C THR A 4 2.33 -6.61 -26.36
N TRP A 5 3.07 -7.66 -26.04
CA TRP A 5 2.65 -8.58 -24.97
C TRP A 5 2.57 -7.88 -23.60
N ILE A 6 3.30 -6.78 -23.41
CA ILE A 6 3.21 -5.93 -22.22
C ILE A 6 1.88 -5.19 -22.18
N ASP A 7 1.44 -4.61 -23.30
CA ASP A 7 0.13 -3.97 -23.39
C ASP A 7 -0.99 -4.97 -23.07
N ALA A 8 -0.89 -6.20 -23.61
CA ALA A 8 -1.82 -7.28 -23.31
C ALA A 8 -1.81 -7.66 -21.82
N ALA A 9 -0.64 -7.74 -21.20
CA ALA A 9 -0.51 -8.01 -19.76
C ALA A 9 -1.13 -6.89 -18.91
N PHE A 10 -0.90 -5.62 -19.26
CA PHE A 10 -1.45 -4.47 -18.54
C PHE A 10 -2.97 -4.43 -18.63
N LEU A 11 -3.51 -4.64 -19.84
CA LEU A 11 -4.96 -4.76 -20.03
C LEU A 11 -5.54 -5.96 -19.28
N ALA A 12 -4.85 -7.10 -19.26
CA ALA A 12 -5.29 -8.27 -18.49
C ALA A 12 -5.36 -7.97 -16.99
N VAL A 13 -4.34 -7.32 -16.42
CA VAL A 13 -4.33 -6.92 -15.00
C VAL A 13 -5.49 -5.95 -14.70
N LEU A 14 -5.71 -4.94 -15.54
CA LEU A 14 -6.82 -4.01 -15.37
C LEU A 14 -8.17 -4.70 -15.48
N ALA A 15 -8.36 -5.55 -16.49
CA ALA A 15 -9.60 -6.30 -16.69
C ALA A 15 -9.88 -7.26 -15.53
N LEU A 16 -8.87 -7.98 -15.06
CA LEU A 16 -8.99 -8.87 -13.90
C LEU A 16 -9.32 -8.08 -12.63
N SER A 17 -8.67 -6.94 -12.41
CA SER A 17 -8.92 -6.10 -11.24
C SER A 17 -10.32 -5.47 -11.29
N MET A 18 -10.76 -5.01 -12.46
CA MET A 18 -12.12 -4.52 -12.70
C MET A 18 -13.16 -5.61 -12.45
N LEU A 19 -12.96 -6.80 -13.02
CA LEU A 19 -13.87 -7.93 -12.86
C LEU A 19 -13.92 -8.42 -11.41
N ALA A 20 -12.77 -8.50 -10.74
CA ALA A 20 -12.70 -8.83 -9.33
C ALA A 20 -13.48 -7.81 -8.48
N GLY A 21 -13.31 -6.51 -8.76
CA GLY A 21 -14.05 -5.44 -8.09
C GLY A 21 -15.56 -5.49 -8.37
N PHE A 22 -15.96 -5.82 -9.59
CA PHE A 22 -17.37 -6.01 -9.95
C PHE A 22 -18.00 -7.21 -9.25
N VAL A 23 -17.27 -8.32 -9.13
CA VAL A 23 -17.75 -9.54 -8.47
C VAL A 23 -17.83 -9.34 -6.95
N ARG A 24 -16.85 -8.66 -6.35
CA ARG A 24 -16.78 -8.46 -4.88
C ARG A 24 -17.63 -7.29 -4.38
N GLY A 25 -17.82 -6.27 -5.21
CA GLY A 25 -18.52 -5.03 -4.88
C GLY A 25 -17.66 -4.03 -4.09
N PHE A 26 -17.93 -2.74 -4.27
CA PHE A 26 -17.18 -1.64 -3.66
C PHE A 26 -17.11 -1.73 -2.14
N VAL A 27 -18.25 -1.96 -1.47
CA VAL A 27 -18.34 -1.95 0.00
C VAL A 27 -17.42 -2.99 0.61
N ARG A 28 -17.36 -4.20 0.04
CA ARG A 28 -16.48 -5.26 0.53
C ARG A 28 -15.01 -4.89 0.33
N GLU A 29 -14.65 -4.34 -0.82
CA GLU A 29 -13.27 -3.95 -1.12
C GLU A 29 -12.82 -2.78 -0.22
N ALA A 30 -13.66 -1.74 -0.07
CA ALA A 30 -13.37 -0.55 0.72
C ALA A 30 -13.27 -0.87 2.22
N LEU A 31 -14.23 -1.63 2.77
CA LEU A 31 -14.18 -2.04 4.16
C LEU A 31 -13.03 -3.03 4.42
N GLY A 32 -12.67 -3.87 3.44
CA GLY A 32 -11.51 -4.75 3.55
C GLY A 32 -10.20 -3.98 3.67
N LEU A 33 -10.03 -2.89 2.89
CA LEU A 33 -8.87 -2.01 3.02
C LEU A 33 -8.89 -1.24 4.34
N ALA A 34 -10.05 -0.73 4.76
CA ALA A 34 -10.20 -0.10 6.07
C ALA A 34 -9.85 -1.07 7.21
N ALA A 35 -10.28 -2.33 7.11
CA ALA A 35 -9.96 -3.37 8.09
C ALA A 35 -8.45 -3.63 8.19
N TRP A 36 -7.72 -3.59 7.06
CA TRP A 36 -6.26 -3.68 7.09
C TRP A 36 -5.60 -2.50 7.82
N VAL A 37 -6.06 -1.27 7.56
CA VAL A 37 -5.55 -0.08 8.26
C VAL A 37 -5.86 -0.14 9.76
N ILE A 38 -7.08 -0.50 10.12
CA ILE A 38 -7.50 -0.68 11.51
C ILE A 38 -6.67 -1.78 12.18
N ALA A 39 -6.47 -2.92 11.53
CA ALA A 39 -5.67 -4.03 12.05
C ALA A 39 -4.23 -3.60 12.32
N LEU A 40 -3.61 -2.84 11.41
CA LEU A 40 -2.26 -2.30 11.63
C LEU A 40 -2.22 -1.30 12.79
N MET A 41 -3.18 -0.37 12.88
CA MET A 41 -3.25 0.58 13.99
C MET A 41 -3.44 -0.11 15.34
N VAL A 42 -4.34 -1.10 15.41
CA VAL A 42 -4.60 -1.86 16.63
C VAL A 42 -3.39 -2.71 17.01
N ALA A 43 -2.77 -3.38 16.05
CA ALA A 43 -1.56 -4.18 16.28
C ALA A 43 -0.40 -3.33 16.78
N ARG A 44 -0.25 -2.07 16.30
CA ARG A 44 0.78 -1.16 16.81
C ARG A 44 0.66 -0.87 18.31
N VAL A 45 -0.54 -0.93 18.88
CA VAL A 45 -0.79 -0.66 20.31
C VAL A 45 -0.85 -1.94 21.14
N LEU A 46 -1.45 -3.02 20.60
CA LEU A 46 -1.68 -4.26 21.34
C LEU A 46 -0.57 -5.32 21.18
N ALA A 47 0.36 -5.17 20.24
CA ALA A 47 1.40 -6.18 20.03
C ALA A 47 2.31 -6.37 21.25
N GLU A 48 2.67 -5.29 21.95
CA GLU A 48 3.55 -5.37 23.12
C GLU A 48 2.87 -6.06 24.33
N PRO A 49 1.65 -5.67 24.76
CA PRO A 49 0.91 -6.42 25.79
C PRO A 49 0.68 -7.90 25.44
N VAL A 50 0.40 -8.19 24.16
CA VAL A 50 0.21 -9.57 23.69
C VAL A 50 1.53 -10.35 23.69
N ALA A 51 2.66 -9.71 23.40
CA ALA A 51 3.98 -10.32 23.47
C ALA A 51 4.39 -10.66 24.92
N GLU A 52 3.98 -9.86 25.90
CA GLU A 52 4.23 -10.14 27.32
C GLU A 52 3.50 -11.39 27.80
N LEU A 53 2.25 -11.58 27.37
CA LEU A 53 1.46 -12.80 27.64
C LEU A 53 2.14 -14.08 27.09
N MET A 54 3.03 -13.93 26.10
CA MET A 54 3.76 -15.04 25.47
C MET A 54 5.12 -15.31 26.11
N SER A 55 5.50 -14.58 27.16
CA SER A 55 6.79 -14.68 27.85
C SER A 55 7.14 -16.09 28.35
N GLY A 56 6.15 -16.94 28.61
CA GLY A 56 6.35 -18.33 29.03
C GLY A 56 6.57 -19.34 27.90
N PHE A 57 6.41 -18.95 26.63
CA PHE A 57 6.51 -19.87 25.48
C PHE A 57 7.72 -19.60 24.57
N ILE A 58 8.21 -18.36 24.53
CA ILE A 58 9.28 -17.93 23.63
C ILE A 58 10.23 -17.00 24.39
N ASP A 59 11.51 -17.36 24.44
CA ASP A 59 12.51 -16.60 25.21
C ASP A 59 12.83 -15.24 24.55
N SER A 60 12.95 -15.22 23.22
CA SER A 60 13.25 -13.98 22.46
C SER A 60 12.08 -13.01 22.47
N PHE A 61 12.31 -11.79 22.98
CA PHE A 61 11.32 -10.71 22.97
C PHE A 61 10.96 -10.27 21.55
N ASP A 62 11.94 -10.12 20.66
CA ASP A 62 11.71 -9.71 19.27
C ASP A 62 10.82 -10.71 18.52
N ALA A 63 11.05 -12.01 18.74
CA ALA A 63 10.22 -13.06 18.15
C ALA A 63 8.77 -13.02 18.67
N ARG A 64 8.58 -12.77 19.97
CA ARG A 64 7.25 -12.59 20.57
C ARG A 64 6.54 -11.38 20.01
N LEU A 65 7.24 -10.26 19.86
CA LEU A 65 6.65 -9.02 19.35
C LEU A 65 6.17 -9.18 17.91
N VAL A 66 6.98 -9.79 17.04
CA VAL A 66 6.59 -10.07 15.65
C VAL A 66 5.38 -11.01 15.59
N LEU A 67 5.39 -12.07 16.40
CA LEU A 67 4.29 -13.04 16.43
C LEU A 67 3.01 -12.43 16.99
N ALA A 68 3.09 -11.66 18.07
CA ALA A 68 1.98 -10.93 18.67
C ALA A 68 1.38 -9.93 17.69
N PHE A 69 2.21 -9.17 16.98
CA PHE A 69 1.77 -8.23 15.94
C PHE A 69 0.98 -8.95 14.84
N ALA A 70 1.51 -10.06 14.31
CA ALA A 70 0.82 -10.87 13.31
C ALA A 70 -0.51 -11.46 13.84
N LEU A 71 -0.52 -11.96 15.07
CA LEU A 71 -1.70 -12.53 15.72
C LEU A 71 -2.80 -11.49 15.90
N VAL A 72 -2.46 -10.29 16.39
CA VAL A 72 -3.42 -9.18 16.55
C VAL A 72 -4.00 -8.77 15.21
N ILE A 73 -3.16 -8.61 14.17
CA ILE A 73 -3.65 -8.30 12.81
C ILE A 73 -4.65 -9.36 12.36
N PHE A 74 -4.30 -10.63 12.50
CA PHE A 74 -5.16 -11.74 12.09
C PHE A 74 -6.50 -11.73 12.83
N ALA A 75 -6.48 -11.56 14.15
CA ALA A 75 -7.68 -11.49 14.97
C ALA A 75 -8.59 -10.32 14.57
N VAL A 76 -8.01 -9.13 14.36
CA VAL A 76 -8.78 -7.94 13.96
C VAL A 76 -9.37 -8.11 12.56
N ILE A 77 -8.60 -8.61 11.59
CA ILE A 77 -9.09 -8.87 10.23
C ILE A 77 -10.24 -9.89 10.26
N LEU A 78 -10.15 -10.93 11.09
CA LEU A 78 -11.20 -11.93 11.23
C LEU A 78 -12.49 -11.31 11.76
N LEU A 79 -12.40 -10.49 12.81
CA LEU A 79 -13.54 -9.76 13.39
C LEU A 79 -14.17 -8.79 12.40
N CYS A 80 -13.36 -7.94 11.76
CA CYS A 80 -13.82 -7.04 10.71
C CYS A 80 -14.46 -7.81 9.55
N GLY A 81 -13.93 -8.98 9.19
CA GLY A 81 -14.48 -9.85 8.17
C GLY A 81 -15.92 -10.28 8.44
N ILE A 82 -16.29 -10.50 9.70
CA ILE A 82 -17.67 -10.80 10.10
C ILE A 82 -18.55 -9.57 9.89
N VAL A 83 -18.11 -8.40 10.37
CA VAL A 83 -18.84 -7.12 10.19
C VAL A 83 -19.05 -6.81 8.71
N ILE A 84 -18.03 -7.00 7.88
CA ILE A 84 -18.10 -6.76 6.43
C ILE A 84 -19.17 -7.64 5.78
N ARG A 85 -19.28 -8.92 6.17
CA ARG A 85 -20.34 -9.79 5.64
C ARG A 85 -21.73 -9.31 6.02
N LEU A 86 -21.92 -8.84 7.25
CA LEU A 86 -23.20 -8.28 7.70
C LEU A 86 -23.56 -7.01 6.93
N VAL A 87 -22.62 -6.08 6.77
CA VAL A 87 -22.83 -4.85 6.00
C VAL A 87 -23.12 -5.17 4.54
N HIS A 88 -22.39 -6.12 3.95
CA HIS A 88 -22.63 -6.55 2.58
C HIS A 88 -24.04 -7.11 2.39
N ALA A 89 -24.51 -7.96 3.31
CA ALA A 89 -25.88 -8.47 3.28
C ALA A 89 -26.91 -7.33 3.39
N ALA A 90 -26.68 -6.35 4.26
CA ALA A 90 -27.55 -5.17 4.37
C ALA A 90 -27.62 -4.36 3.07
N VAL A 91 -26.49 -4.18 2.37
CA VAL A 91 -26.43 -3.47 1.07
C VAL A 91 -27.22 -4.22 -0.01
N GLU A 92 -27.14 -5.54 -0.03
CA GLU A 92 -27.94 -6.36 -0.95
C GLU A 92 -29.43 -6.26 -0.65
N TRP A 93 -29.82 -6.24 0.63
CA TRP A 93 -31.21 -6.08 1.07
C TRP A 93 -31.85 -4.76 0.63
N VAL A 94 -31.08 -3.66 0.62
CA VAL A 94 -31.56 -2.34 0.17
C VAL A 94 -31.68 -2.26 -1.37
N GLY A 95 -31.30 -3.31 -2.10
CA GLY A 95 -31.37 -3.36 -3.57
C GLY A 95 -30.25 -2.57 -4.25
N MET A 96 -29.27 -2.06 -3.50
CA MET A 96 -28.11 -1.33 -4.04
C MET A 96 -27.01 -2.25 -4.59
N GLY A 97 -27.28 -3.55 -4.73
CA GLY A 97 -26.31 -4.54 -5.21
C GLY A 97 -25.69 -4.18 -6.55
N LEU A 98 -26.48 -3.75 -7.55
CA LEU A 98 -25.96 -3.38 -8.87
C LEU A 98 -25.05 -2.15 -8.82
N LEU A 99 -25.48 -1.08 -8.14
CA LEU A 99 -24.67 0.13 -7.98
C LEU A 99 -23.36 -0.18 -7.23
N ASN A 100 -23.42 -0.99 -6.18
CA ASN A 100 -22.25 -1.46 -5.43
C ASN A 100 -21.26 -2.22 -6.32
N ARG A 101 -21.74 -3.01 -7.29
CA ARG A 101 -20.89 -3.75 -8.23
C ARG A 101 -20.26 -2.84 -9.28
N PHE A 102 -21.00 -1.87 -9.82
CA PHE A 102 -20.44 -0.88 -10.74
C PHE A 102 -19.39 0.01 -10.06
N ALA A 103 -19.68 0.50 -8.85
CA ALA A 103 -18.69 1.20 -8.03
C ALA A 103 -17.48 0.30 -7.74
N GLY A 104 -17.72 -1.00 -7.52
CA GLY A 104 -16.67 -1.99 -7.34
C GLY A 104 -15.79 -2.15 -8.59
N ALA A 105 -16.37 -2.13 -9.78
CA ALA A 105 -15.61 -2.16 -11.04
C ALA A 105 -14.71 -0.92 -11.19
N ALA A 106 -15.25 0.28 -10.92
CA ALA A 106 -14.49 1.52 -10.95
C ALA A 106 -13.34 1.51 -9.92
N PHE A 107 -13.62 1.02 -8.71
CA PHE A 107 -12.60 0.83 -7.68
C PHE A 107 -11.55 -0.21 -8.09
N GLY A 108 -11.98 -1.30 -8.74
CA GLY A 108 -11.11 -2.33 -9.30
C GLY A 108 -10.17 -1.78 -10.36
N ILE A 109 -10.64 -0.89 -11.24
CA ILE A 109 -9.78 -0.18 -12.21
C ILE A 109 -8.76 0.70 -11.48
N ALA A 110 -9.20 1.50 -10.50
CA ALA A 110 -8.30 2.35 -9.72
C ALA A 110 -7.20 1.53 -9.02
N ARG A 111 -7.58 0.43 -8.37
CA ARG A 111 -6.64 -0.51 -7.74
C ARG A 111 -5.69 -1.13 -8.76
N GLY A 112 -6.21 -1.55 -9.92
CA GLY A 112 -5.41 -2.11 -11.01
C GLY A 112 -4.39 -1.09 -11.54
N ALA A 113 -4.79 0.17 -11.66
CA ALA A 113 -3.91 1.27 -12.05
C ALA A 113 -2.79 1.51 -11.02
N VAL A 114 -3.10 1.46 -9.72
CA VAL A 114 -2.08 1.53 -8.65
C VAL A 114 -1.08 0.37 -8.75
N ILE A 115 -1.56 -0.86 -8.96
CA ILE A 115 -0.69 -2.04 -9.13
C ILE A 115 0.23 -1.84 -10.35
N LEU A 116 -0.33 -1.41 -11.48
CA LEU A 116 0.45 -1.16 -12.70
C LEU A 116 1.42 0.01 -12.58
N LEU A 117 1.09 1.02 -11.77
CA LEU A 117 2.01 2.11 -11.44
C LEU A 117 3.22 1.58 -10.68
N VAL A 118 3.01 0.76 -9.65
CA VAL A 118 4.11 0.10 -8.91
C VAL A 118 4.94 -0.77 -9.85
N VAL A 119 4.31 -1.58 -10.71
CA VAL A 119 5.01 -2.40 -11.72
C VAL A 119 5.83 -1.52 -12.66
N THR A 120 5.28 -0.39 -13.12
CA THR A 120 5.99 0.55 -14.00
C THR A 120 7.22 1.14 -13.31
N VAL A 121 7.11 1.50 -12.03
CA VAL A 121 8.25 1.95 -11.22
C VAL A 121 9.31 0.85 -11.12
N LEU A 122 8.92 -0.40 -10.85
CA LEU A 122 9.86 -1.52 -10.78
C LEU A 122 10.54 -1.82 -12.13
N ILE A 123 9.81 -1.74 -13.25
CA ILE A 123 10.38 -1.90 -14.60
C ILE A 123 11.43 -0.82 -14.87
N MET A 124 11.17 0.43 -14.45
CA MET A 124 12.09 1.55 -14.62
C MET A 124 13.34 1.45 -13.74
N LEU A 125 13.25 0.78 -12.59
CA LEU A 125 14.36 0.55 -11.67
C LEU A 125 15.20 -0.68 -12.02
N THR A 126 14.80 -1.43 -13.05
CA THR A 126 15.46 -2.66 -13.48
C THR A 126 15.86 -2.57 -14.96
N PRO A 127 16.75 -3.45 -15.45
CA PRO A 127 17.10 -3.52 -16.88
C PRO A 127 15.90 -3.82 -17.80
N LEU A 128 14.73 -4.14 -17.22
CA LEU A 128 13.49 -4.38 -17.96
C LEU A 128 13.03 -3.17 -18.77
N SER A 129 13.47 -1.95 -18.42
CA SER A 129 13.19 -0.74 -19.20
C SER A 129 13.79 -0.74 -20.60
N GLU A 130 14.81 -1.56 -20.88
CA GLU A 130 15.45 -1.64 -22.20
C GLU A 130 14.76 -2.64 -23.13
N LEU A 131 13.83 -3.46 -22.63
CA LEU A 131 13.12 -4.42 -23.47
C LEU A 131 12.40 -3.71 -24.63
N GLN A 132 12.59 -4.25 -25.83
CA GLN A 132 11.94 -3.77 -27.04
C GLN A 132 10.41 -3.77 -26.91
N ALA A 133 9.84 -4.77 -26.22
CA ALA A 133 8.42 -4.83 -25.92
C ALA A 133 7.93 -3.71 -25.00
N TRP A 134 8.77 -3.23 -24.06
CA TRP A 134 8.44 -2.08 -23.21
C TRP A 134 8.56 -0.78 -23.99
N GLN A 135 9.63 -0.63 -24.77
CA GLN A 135 9.86 0.58 -25.57
C GLN A 135 8.76 0.80 -26.61
N GLN A 136 8.21 -0.27 -27.19
CA GLN A 136 7.14 -0.23 -28.18
C GLN A 136 5.72 -0.27 -27.57
N ALA A 137 5.59 -0.43 -26.25
CA ALA A 137 4.28 -0.54 -25.61
C ALA A 137 3.48 0.76 -25.78
N THR A 138 2.24 0.63 -26.25
CA THR A 138 1.36 1.78 -26.50
C THR A 138 0.89 2.43 -25.19
N LEU A 139 0.73 1.63 -24.14
CA LEU A 139 0.31 2.11 -22.82
C LEU A 139 1.44 2.74 -22.01
N ARG A 140 2.71 2.52 -22.39
CA ARG A 140 3.88 3.06 -21.71
C ARG A 140 3.77 4.56 -21.38
N PRO A 141 3.58 5.49 -22.35
CA PRO A 141 3.58 6.92 -22.06
C PRO A 141 2.54 7.30 -20.98
N THR A 142 1.35 6.72 -21.03
CA THR A 142 0.28 6.96 -20.04
C THR A 142 0.70 6.58 -18.62
N PHE A 143 1.34 5.42 -18.44
CA PHE A 143 1.81 4.98 -17.13
C PHE A 143 3.04 5.77 -16.65
N ILE A 144 3.89 6.23 -17.56
CA ILE A 144 5.00 7.13 -17.23
C ILE A 144 4.47 8.48 -16.74
N GLU A 145 3.46 9.03 -17.40
CA GLU A 145 2.82 10.28 -17.01
C GLU A 145 2.13 10.13 -15.64
N LEU A 146 1.35 9.07 -15.44
CA LEU A 146 0.75 8.73 -14.14
C LEU A 146 1.79 8.61 -13.03
N ARG A 147 2.92 7.95 -13.31
CA ARG A 147 4.05 7.86 -12.37
C ARG A 147 4.62 9.24 -12.05
N ASN A 148 4.91 10.06 -13.06
CA ASN A 148 5.48 11.39 -12.86
C ASN A 148 4.52 12.27 -12.06
N TYR A 149 3.22 12.20 -12.35
CA TYR A 149 2.18 12.86 -11.56
C TYR A 149 2.21 12.37 -10.10
N ALA A 150 2.26 11.05 -9.87
CA ALA A 150 2.32 10.49 -8.53
C ALA A 150 3.59 10.92 -7.77
N ILE A 151 4.76 10.91 -8.41
CA ILE A 151 6.02 11.35 -7.80
C ILE A 151 5.95 12.83 -7.45
N ASN A 152 5.51 13.68 -8.37
CA ASN A 152 5.35 15.10 -8.10
C ASN A 152 4.37 15.35 -6.95
N ARG A 153 3.30 14.55 -6.85
CA ARG A 153 2.35 14.60 -5.75
C ARG A 153 2.88 14.09 -4.40
N LEU A 154 3.87 13.21 -4.41
CA LEU A 154 4.58 12.80 -3.20
C LEU A 154 5.63 13.83 -2.80
N ASP A 155 6.34 14.41 -3.77
CA ASP A 155 7.39 15.40 -3.54
C ASP A 155 6.81 16.68 -2.91
N GLN A 156 5.65 17.15 -3.35
CA GLN A 156 4.95 18.26 -2.67
C GLN A 156 4.60 17.95 -1.20
N TRP A 157 4.42 16.68 -0.80
CA TRP A 157 4.17 16.30 0.60
C TRP A 157 5.48 16.13 1.36
N GLY A 158 6.56 15.75 0.68
CA GLY A 158 7.91 15.61 1.24
C GLY A 158 8.71 16.92 1.32
N GLY A 159 8.39 17.90 0.48
CA GLY A 159 9.05 19.20 0.41
C GLY A 159 8.76 20.15 1.58
N GLU A 160 7.88 19.74 2.52
CA GLU A 160 7.71 20.42 3.81
C GLU A 160 8.76 20.02 4.86
N LEU A 161 9.77 19.21 4.50
CA LEU A 161 10.92 19.00 5.37
C LEU A 161 11.68 20.34 5.48
N PRO A 162 11.81 20.93 6.69
CA PRO A 162 12.55 22.17 6.87
C PRO A 162 13.97 21.96 6.36
N GLU A 163 14.37 22.68 5.31
CA GLU A 163 15.78 22.71 4.94
C GLU A 163 16.57 23.14 6.18
N ALA A 164 17.58 22.34 6.52
CA ALA A 164 18.52 22.65 7.59
C ALA A 164 18.90 24.14 7.47
N PRO A 165 18.55 24.99 8.45
CA PRO A 165 18.75 26.42 8.29
C PRO A 165 20.23 26.66 8.01
N SER A 166 20.53 27.55 7.07
CA SER A 166 21.90 27.87 6.66
C SER A 166 22.81 28.31 7.82
N THR A 167 22.22 28.61 8.97
CA THR A 167 22.88 28.77 10.26
C THR A 167 23.64 27.53 10.72
N LEU A 168 23.18 26.31 10.41
CA LEU A 168 23.84 25.04 10.76
C LEU A 168 25.20 24.88 10.05
N ASN A 169 25.35 25.40 8.84
CA ASN A 169 26.63 25.41 8.12
C ASN A 169 27.68 26.32 8.78
N ASN A 170 27.24 27.29 9.57
CA ASN A 170 28.10 28.24 10.28
C ASN A 170 28.30 27.87 11.77
N ILE A 171 27.74 26.75 12.23
CA ILE A 171 28.00 26.27 13.60
C ILE A 171 29.39 25.65 13.61
N THR A 172 30.35 26.39 14.18
CA THR A 172 31.63 25.82 14.57
C THR A 172 31.37 24.81 15.69
N LEU A 173 31.47 23.53 15.37
CA LEU A 173 31.29 22.46 16.35
C LEU A 173 32.40 22.58 17.41
N PRO A 174 32.07 22.64 18.71
CA PRO A 174 33.07 22.59 19.76
C PRO A 174 33.84 21.27 19.68
N ASP A 175 35.16 21.32 19.81
CA ASP A 175 35.99 20.12 19.82
C ASP A 175 35.73 19.32 21.11
N LEU A 176 34.79 18.38 21.03
CA LEU A 176 34.39 17.49 22.13
C LEU A 176 35.53 16.56 22.60
N ARG A 177 36.70 16.61 21.95
CA ARG A 177 37.88 15.84 22.33
C ARG A 177 38.67 16.48 23.49
N GLN A 178 38.47 17.77 23.81
CA GLN A 178 39.17 18.44 24.90
C GLN A 178 38.67 18.07 26.32
N GLY A 179 37.48 17.49 26.46
CA GLY A 179 36.89 17.16 27.77
C GLY A 179 37.22 15.77 28.32
N ARG A 180 38.12 15.01 27.70
CA ARG A 180 38.41 13.60 28.07
C ARG A 180 39.79 13.39 28.72
N GLU A 181 40.52 14.46 29.02
CA GLU A 181 41.86 14.40 29.63
C GLU A 181 41.92 14.95 31.07
N LEU A 182 40.78 14.98 31.79
CA LEU A 182 40.71 15.22 33.23
C LEU A 182 40.04 14.03 33.90
#